data_AF-I3YXC9-F1
#
_entry.id   AF-I3YXC9-F1
#
_cell.length_a   1.000
_cell.length_b   1.000
_cell.length_c   1.000
_cell.angle_alpha   90.00
_cell.angle_beta   90.00
_cell.angle_gamma   90.00
#
_symmetry.space_group_name_H-M   'P 1'
#
loop_
_entity.id
_entity.type
_entity.pdbx_description
1 polymer ?
#
loop_
_entity_poly.entity_id
_entity_poly.type
_entity_poly.pdbx_seq_one_letter_code
_entity_poly.pdbx_strand_id
1 'polypeptide(L)'
;METKRSLAYLRAKKKVETLKGFYSHLTVYILVNAGIILVSANVFNSNPIDFSDWGNYVTTFFWGIGLVSHALYLIFVLNVRNNFLKDWEEKKIMQFLEEEQM
;
A
#
# COMPACT_ATOMS: atom_id res chain seq x y z
N MET A 1 -15.36 -6.13 -33.91
CA MET A 1 -14.43 -5.11 -33.36
C MET A 1 -14.61 -4.92 -31.85
N GLU A 2 -15.83 -4.89 -31.32
CA GLU A 2 -16.10 -4.72 -29.88
C GLU A 2 -15.46 -5.78 -28.97
N THR A 3 -15.42 -7.05 -29.40
CA THR A 3 -14.83 -8.16 -28.63
C THR A 3 -13.31 -8.02 -28.41
N LYS A 4 -12.58 -7.39 -29.35
CA LYS A 4 -11.15 -7.14 -29.16
C LYS A 4 -10.90 -6.03 -28.14
N ARG A 5 -11.72 -4.97 -28.17
CA ARG A 5 -11.66 -3.85 -27.20
C ARG A 5 -12.01 -4.31 -25.78
N SER A 6 -13.02 -5.17 -25.61
CA SER A 6 -13.39 -5.69 -24.30
C SER A 6 -12.31 -6.60 -23.69
N LEU A 7 -11.67 -7.43 -24.51
CA LEU A 7 -10.55 -8.28 -24.05
C LEU A 7 -9.30 -7.48 -23.66
N ALA A 8 -8.98 -6.42 -24.42
CA ALA A 8 -7.89 -5.51 -24.07
C ALA A 8 -8.17 -4.77 -22.75
N TYR A 9 -9.40 -4.28 -22.57
CA TYR A 9 -9.82 -3.62 -21.33
C TYR A 9 -9.71 -4.56 -20.11
N LEU A 10 -10.18 -5.81 -20.24
CA LEU A 10 -10.09 -6.79 -19.16
C LEU A 10 -8.63 -7.11 -18.79
N ARG A 11 -7.72 -7.18 -19.77
CA ARG A 11 -6.29 -7.37 -19.52
C ARG A 11 -5.67 -6.17 -18.81
N ALA A 12 -5.95 -4.95 -19.28
CA ALA A 12 -5.49 -3.72 -18.65
C ALA A 12 -5.99 -3.61 -17.20
N LYS A 13 -7.27 -3.89 -16.95
CA LYS A 13 -7.85 -3.90 -15.61
C LYS A 13 -7.14 -4.89 -14.68
N LYS A 14 -6.90 -6.13 -15.12
CA LYS A 14 -6.24 -7.15 -14.31
C LYS A 14 -4.78 -6.78 -13.96
N LYS A 15 -4.07 -6.11 -14.87
CA LYS A 15 -2.74 -5.54 -14.61
C LYS A 15 -2.80 -4.48 -13.50
N VAL A 16 -3.76 -3.56 -13.58
CA VAL A 16 -3.94 -2.48 -12.58
C VAL A 16 -4.32 -3.03 -11.20
N GLU A 17 -5.20 -4.03 -11.13
CA GLU A 17 -5.55 -4.70 -9.87
C GLU A 17 -4.34 -5.37 -9.20
N THR A 18 -3.49 -6.02 -9.99
CA THR A 18 -2.25 -6.64 -9.49
C THR A 18 -1.28 -5.58 -8.97
N LEU A 19 -1.16 -4.46 -9.69
CA LEU A 19 -0.29 -3.35 -9.33
C LEU A 19 -0.74 -2.66 -8.03
N LYS A 20 -2.05 -2.53 -7.84
CA LYS A 20 -2.65 -1.99 -6.61
C LYS A 20 -2.30 -2.83 -5.38
N GLY A 21 -2.39 -4.16 -5.50
CA GLY A 21 -1.99 -5.07 -4.43
C GLY A 21 -0.52 -4.86 -4.05
N PHE A 22 0.36 -4.79 -5.05
CA PHE A 22 1.78 -4.54 -4.84
C PHE A 22 2.06 -3.19 -4.16
N TYR A 23 1.46 -2.08 -4.63
CA TYR A 23 1.67 -0.76 -4.02
C TYR A 23 1.17 -0.70 -2.57
N SER A 24 0.08 -1.40 -2.24
CA SER A 24 -0.38 -1.52 -0.86
C SER A 24 0.66 -2.20 0.03
N HIS A 25 1.15 -3.37 -0.39
CA HIS A 25 2.19 -4.10 0.33
C HIS A 25 3.48 -3.29 0.46
N LEU A 26 3.90 -2.61 -0.61
CA LEU A 26 5.09 -1.76 -0.60
C LEU A 26 4.94 -0.58 0.36
N THR A 27 3.77 0.06 0.38
CA THR A 27 3.50 1.19 1.28
C THR A 27 3.60 0.74 2.75
N VAL A 28 3.00 -0.41 3.09
CA VAL A 28 3.14 -0.99 4.44
C VAL A 28 4.59 -1.32 4.75
N TYR A 29 5.28 -1.99 3.83
CA TYR A 29 6.67 -2.37 4.02
C TYR A 29 7.56 -1.16 4.32
N ILE A 30 7.40 -0.07 3.56
CA ILE A 30 8.15 1.17 3.78
C ILE A 30 7.79 1.79 5.13
N LEU A 31 6.50 1.89 5.48
CA LEU A 31 6.06 2.48 6.76
C LEU A 31 6.58 1.69 7.97
N VAL A 32 6.57 0.37 7.89
CA VAL A 32 7.09 -0.51 8.93
C VAL A 32 8.60 -0.35 9.07
N ASN A 33 9.35 -0.42 7.96
CA ASN A 33 10.81 -0.27 8.01
C ASN A 33 11.23 1.13 8.48
N ALA A 34 10.53 2.19 8.03
CA ALA A 34 10.77 3.55 8.50
C ALA A 34 10.51 3.69 10.00
N GLY A 35 9.42 3.08 10.50
CA GLY A 35 9.12 3.04 11.94
C GLY A 35 10.21 2.32 12.74
N ILE A 36 10.70 1.17 12.26
CA ILE A 36 11.81 0.43 12.89
C ILE A 36 13.08 1.28 12.95
N ILE A 37 13.44 1.96 11.86
CA ILE A 37 14.64 2.79 11.79
C ILE A 37 14.53 4.00 12.74
N LEU A 38 13.39 4.68 12.76
CA LEU A 38 13.17 5.85 13.61
C LEU A 38 13.18 5.51 15.11
N VAL A 39 12.62 4.35 15.47
CA VAL A 39 12.67 3.83 16.83
C VAL A 39 14.09 3.41 17.19
N SER A 40 14.79 2.71 16.29
CA SER A 40 16.19 2.30 16.47
C SER A 40 17.15 3.49 16.62
N ALA A 41 16.88 4.59 15.92
CA ALA A 41 17.68 5.81 15.97
C ALA A 41 17.42 6.68 17.23
N ASN A 42 16.54 6.26 18.14
CA ASN A 42 16.24 6.92 19.42
C ASN A 42 15.92 8.44 19.28
N VAL A 43 15.32 8.84 18.15
CA VAL A 43 15.14 10.24 17.72
C VAL A 43 14.24 11.06 18.67
N PHE A 44 13.44 10.38 19.50
CA PHE A 44 12.44 11.00 20.36
C PHE A 44 12.89 11.20 21.82
N ASN A 45 14.17 10.95 22.17
CA ASN A 45 14.68 11.20 23.52
C ASN A 45 16.05 11.90 23.52
N SER A 46 16.23 12.84 24.46
CA SER A 46 17.47 13.59 24.72
C SER A 46 18.42 12.91 25.71
N ASN A 47 18.16 11.64 26.04
CA ASN A 47 18.98 10.83 26.94
C ASN A 47 20.04 10.04 26.14
N PRO A 48 21.19 9.69 26.74
CA PRO A 48 22.14 8.77 26.13
C PRO A 48 21.42 7.46 25.78
N ILE A 49 21.82 6.86 24.65
CA ILE A 49 21.18 5.68 24.06
C ILE A 49 21.16 4.55 25.08
N ASP A 50 19.98 4.21 25.61
CA ASP A 50 19.80 3.11 26.55
C ASP A 50 18.72 2.15 26.02
N PHE A 51 19.13 0.92 25.74
CA PHE A 51 18.34 -0.12 25.09
C PHE A 51 17.57 -1.01 26.09
N SER A 52 17.56 -0.66 27.38
CA SER A 52 17.17 -1.61 28.43
C SER A 52 15.67 -1.96 28.49
N ASP A 53 14.75 -1.14 27.98
CA ASP A 53 13.29 -1.40 28.03
C ASP A 53 12.63 -1.47 26.64
N TRP A 54 13.30 -2.21 25.75
CA TRP A 54 12.88 -2.40 24.36
C TRP A 54 11.53 -3.16 24.21
N GLY A 55 11.13 -3.94 25.22
CA GLY A 55 9.99 -4.86 25.13
C GLY A 55 8.60 -4.19 25.02
N ASN A 56 8.39 -3.05 25.69
CA ASN A 56 7.09 -2.37 25.67
C ASN A 56 6.84 -1.64 24.34
N TYR A 57 7.89 -1.09 23.72
CA TYR A 57 7.78 -0.37 22.44
C TYR A 57 7.60 -1.33 21.25
N VAL A 58 8.22 -2.51 21.30
CA VAL A 58 8.00 -3.57 20.30
C VAL A 58 6.54 -4.04 20.35
N THR A 59 5.96 -4.19 21.54
CA THR A 59 4.57 -4.64 21.70
C THR A 59 3.58 -3.65 21.07
N THR A 60 3.70 -2.35 21.34
CA THR A 60 2.85 -1.33 20.71
C THR A 60 3.11 -1.18 19.21
N PHE A 61 4.35 -1.36 18.76
CA PHE A 61 4.69 -1.32 17.34
C PHE A 61 4.04 -2.47 16.54
N PHE A 62 4.15 -3.71 17.02
CA PHE A 62 3.50 -4.86 16.39
C PHE A 62 1.97 -4.78 16.45
N TRP A 63 1.42 -4.27 17.56
CA TRP A 63 -0.01 -3.96 17.65
C TRP A 63 -0.43 -2.90 16.62
N GLY A 64 0.41 -1.88 16.37
CA GLY A 64 0.21 -0.88 15.32
C GLY A 64 0.22 -1.47 13.92
N ILE A 65 1.13 -2.43 13.64
CA ILE A 65 1.17 -3.15 12.36
C ILE A 65 -0.10 -3.98 12.15
N GLY A 66 -0.56 -4.68 13.19
CA GLY A 66 -1.81 -5.44 13.15
C GLY A 66 -2.99 -4.54 12.81
N LEU A 67 -3.07 -3.37 13.46
CA LEU A 67 -4.16 -2.41 13.24
C LEU A 67 -4.12 -1.76 11.85
N VAL A 68 -2.93 -1.42 11.35
CA VAL A 68 -2.73 -0.86 10.00
C VAL A 68 -3.01 -1.91 8.93
N SER A 69 -2.58 -3.16 9.13
CA SER A 69 -2.88 -4.26 8.22
C SER A 69 -4.39 -4.55 8.19
N HIS A 70 -5.05 -4.47 9.34
CA HIS A 70 -6.50 -4.63 9.44
C HIS A 70 -7.25 -3.44 8.80
N ALA A 71 -6.75 -2.21 8.96
CA ALA A 71 -7.28 -1.02 8.31
C ALA A 71 -7.11 -1.07 6.79
N LEU A 72 -5.96 -1.55 6.30
CA LEU A 72 -5.72 -1.73 4.86
C LEU A 72 -6.52 -2.87 4.27
N TYR A 73 -6.70 -3.95 5.03
CA TYR A 73 -7.64 -5.01 4.68
C TYR A 73 -9.06 -4.44 4.57
N LEU A 74 -9.51 -3.63 5.54
CA LEU A 74 -10.81 -2.95 5.48
C LEU A 74 -10.88 -1.95 4.29
N ILE A 75 -9.83 -1.18 3.99
CA ILE A 75 -9.84 -0.26 2.85
C ILE A 75 -9.90 -1.01 1.52
N PHE A 76 -9.19 -2.14 1.42
CA PHE A 76 -9.06 -2.94 0.20
C PHE A 76 -10.27 -3.85 -0.05
N VAL A 77 -10.74 -4.55 0.99
CA VAL A 77 -11.87 -5.49 0.93
C VAL A 77 -13.21 -4.77 0.97
N LEU A 78 -13.33 -3.71 1.77
CA LEU A 78 -14.58 -2.99 1.96
C LEU A 78 -14.79 -1.87 0.92
N ASN A 79 -13.98 -1.86 -0.16
CA ASN A 79 -14.13 -0.98 -1.32
C ASN A 79 -14.43 0.46 -0.89
N VAL A 80 -13.57 1.01 -0.01
CA VAL A 80 -13.71 2.41 0.40
C VAL A 80 -13.70 3.22 -0.88
N ARG A 81 -14.85 3.86 -1.15
CA ARG A 81 -15.14 4.73 -2.29
C ARG A 81 -14.25 5.97 -2.21
N ASN A 82 -12.95 5.77 -2.35
CA ASN A 82 -11.97 6.83 -2.41
C ASN A 82 -11.87 7.23 -3.88
N ASN A 83 -12.59 8.30 -4.26
CA ASN A 83 -12.69 8.75 -5.65
C ASN A 83 -11.30 8.88 -6.29
N PHE A 84 -10.29 9.32 -5.54
CA PHE A 84 -8.91 9.45 -6.01
C PHE A 84 -8.29 8.13 -6.51
N LEU A 85 -8.58 7.01 -5.84
CA LEU A 85 -8.02 5.71 -6.24
C LEU A 85 -8.70 5.17 -7.49
N LYS A 86 -10.02 5.39 -7.61
CA LYS A 86 -10.78 5.04 -8.82
C LYS A 86 -10.34 5.87 -10.02
N ASP A 87 -10.15 7.18 -9.84
CA ASP A 87 -9.67 8.06 -10.91
C ASP A 87 -8.27 7.66 -11.38
N TRP A 88 -7.40 7.24 -10.45
CA TRP A 88 -6.08 6.71 -10.77
C TRP A 88 -6.15 5.35 -11.50
N GLU A 89 -7.00 4.43 -11.03
CA GLU A 89 -7.23 3.13 -11.68
C GLU A 89 -7.71 3.33 -13.12
N GLU A 90 -8.70 4.19 -13.33
CA GLU A 90 -9.28 4.47 -14.64
C GLU A 90 -8.27 5.12 -15.58
N LYS A 91 -7.48 6.09 -15.10
CA LYS A 91 -6.36 6.66 -15.87
C LYS A 91 -5.35 5.61 -16.29
N LYS A 92 -4.97 4.69 -15.40
CA LYS A 92 -3.99 3.64 -15.70
C LYS A 92 -4.53 2.61 -16.68
N ILE A 93 -5.81 2.24 -16.56
CA ILE A 93 -6.48 1.36 -17.51
C ILE A 93 -6.47 1.99 -18.91
N MET A 94 -6.80 3.29 -19.02
CA MET A 94 -6.79 4.00 -20.30
C MET A 94 -5.38 4.10 -20.89
N GLN A 95 -4.35 4.39 -20.09
CA GLN A 95 -2.96 4.38 -20.56
C GLN A 95 -2.55 3.02 -21.15
N PHE A 96 -2.84 1.91 -20.45
CA PHE A 96 -2.50 0.58 -20.95
C PHE A 96 -3.29 0.17 -22.19
N LEU A 97 -4.51 0.68 -22.36
CA LEU A 97 -5.33 0.49 -23.55
C LEU A 97 -4.80 1.27 -24.77
N GLU A 98 -4.29 2.47 -24.54
CA GLU A 98 -3.68 3.32 -25.56
C GLU A 98 -2.32 2.75 -26.01
N GLU A 99 -1.51 2.27 -25.07
CA GLU A 99 -0.25 1.55 -25.35
C GLU A 99 -0.46 0.23 -26.12
N GLU A 100 -1.55 -0.52 -25.88
CA GLU A 100 -1.87 -1.73 -26.66
C GLU A 100 -2.45 -1.42 -28.06
N GLN A 101 -2.88 -0.17 -28.32
CA GLN A 101 -3.44 0.25 -29.60
C GLN A 101 -2.43 0.94 -30.53
N MET A 102 -1.27 1.36 -30.01
CA MET A 102 -0.10 1.80 -30.79
C MET A 102 0.72 0.60 -31.27
#